data_AF-A0A848H9U0-F1
#
_entry.id   AF-A0A848H9U0-F1
#
_cell.length_a   1.000
_cell.length_b   1.000
_cell.length_c   1.000
_cell.angle_alpha   90.00
_cell.angle_beta   90.00
_cell.angle_gamma   90.00
#
_symmetry.space_group_name_H-M   'P 1'
#
loop_
_entity.id
_entity.type
_entity.pdbx_description
1 polymer ?
#
loop_
_entity_poly.entity_id
_entity_poly.type
_entity_poly.pdbx_seq_one_letter_code
_entity_poly.pdbx_strand_id
1 'polypeptide(L)'
;MEHVEHAPGLAPASEPEAHAKGQQHPLGIYFKIWGLLFVLSTASYLVDYFHVQGMLRWTLIIVFMLLKAGLIVAVFMHMMWERLALMYAIIVPPLLLVTLVAIGALEADYTFLTRGAFFSPQEKAPPPVAAKH
;
A
#
# COMPACT_ATOMS: atom_id res chain seq x y z
N MET A 1 -59.05 51.64 -10.81
CA MET A 1 -58.27 50.48 -10.35
C MET A 1 -57.09 50.38 -11.29
N GLU A 2 -56.06 51.15 -10.97
CA GLU A 2 -54.81 51.24 -11.72
C GLU A 2 -53.81 50.19 -11.20
N HIS A 3 -52.77 49.98 -12.02
CA HIS A 3 -51.49 49.34 -11.76
C HIS A 3 -51.36 47.83 -11.97
N VAL A 4 -50.92 47.56 -13.19
CA VAL A 4 -49.92 46.59 -13.68
C VAL A 4 -48.84 46.19 -12.65
N GLU A 5 -48.27 45.00 -12.88
CA GLU A 5 -47.13 44.31 -12.23
C GLU A 5 -47.54 43.21 -11.23
N HIS A 6 -46.99 41.99 -11.27
CA HIS A 6 -45.65 41.61 -11.68
C HIS A 6 -45.70 40.15 -12.19
N ALA A 7 -45.40 39.95 -13.47
CA ALA A 7 -44.90 38.66 -13.94
C ALA A 7 -43.44 38.55 -13.44
N PRO A 8 -43.02 37.46 -12.78
CA PRO A 8 -41.60 37.21 -12.62
C PRO A 8 -41.09 36.59 -13.92
N GLY A 9 -40.73 37.46 -14.86
CA GLY A 9 -39.90 37.11 -15.99
C GLY A 9 -38.45 36.95 -15.56
N LEU A 10 -37.84 35.88 -16.09
CA LEU A 10 -36.45 35.81 -16.57
C LEU A 10 -35.31 35.98 -15.53
N ALA A 11 -34.54 34.89 -15.31
CA ALA A 11 -33.20 34.77 -15.90
C ALA A 11 -32.45 33.52 -15.37
N PRO A 12 -31.54 32.95 -16.19
CA PRO A 12 -30.90 31.66 -15.96
C PRO A 12 -29.61 31.78 -15.12
N ALA A 13 -29.10 30.61 -14.72
CA ALA A 13 -27.77 30.35 -14.16
C ALA A 13 -27.63 30.45 -12.63
N SER A 14 -27.62 29.27 -12.01
CA SER A 14 -26.66 28.95 -10.95
C SER A 14 -26.43 27.44 -10.85
N GLU A 15 -26.03 26.81 -11.95
CA GLU A 15 -24.91 25.87 -11.87
C GLU A 15 -23.77 26.63 -12.57
N PRO A 16 -22.68 26.98 -11.87
CA PRO A 16 -21.73 25.93 -11.49
C PRO A 16 -20.99 26.18 -10.15
N GLU A 17 -20.35 25.11 -9.66
CA GLU A 17 -19.25 25.07 -8.68
C GLU A 17 -19.62 25.45 -7.22
N ALA A 18 -19.18 24.76 -6.17
CA ALA A 18 -17.99 23.97 -6.03
C ALA A 18 -18.06 23.08 -4.78
N HIS A 19 -17.35 21.95 -4.86
CA HIS A 19 -16.83 21.12 -3.75
C HIS A 19 -17.80 20.15 -3.06
N ALA A 20 -17.88 18.95 -3.64
CA ALA A 20 -17.41 17.71 -3.00
C ALA A 20 -17.15 17.81 -1.48
N LYS A 21 -18.20 17.81 -0.66
CA LYS A 21 -18.03 17.69 0.79
C LYS A 21 -17.95 16.23 1.20
N GLY A 22 -16.82 15.66 0.83
CA GLY A 22 -16.05 14.70 1.61
C GLY A 22 -16.84 13.65 2.37
N GLN A 23 -17.19 12.58 1.66
CA GLN A 23 -17.26 11.22 2.18
C GLN A 23 -15.85 10.76 2.62
N GLN A 24 -15.28 11.48 3.60
CA GLN A 24 -13.83 11.64 3.79
C GLN A 24 -13.40 11.63 5.26
N HIS A 25 -14.17 10.97 6.12
CA HIS A 25 -13.70 10.64 7.47
C HIS A 25 -13.01 9.26 7.66
N PRO A 26 -12.55 8.50 6.64
CA PRO A 26 -11.63 7.38 6.89
C PRO A 26 -10.26 7.83 7.43
N LEU A 27 -9.74 8.97 6.93
CA LEU A 27 -8.40 9.47 7.26
C LEU A 27 -8.24 9.85 8.74
N GLY A 28 -9.25 10.50 9.32
CA GLY A 28 -9.24 10.89 10.73
C GLY A 28 -9.23 9.69 11.69
N ILE A 29 -9.83 8.55 11.28
CA ILE A 29 -9.78 7.33 12.06
C ILE A 29 -8.34 6.76 12.06
N TYR A 30 -7.68 6.64 10.91
CA TYR A 30 -6.31 6.12 10.85
C TYR A 30 -5.31 6.94 11.67
N PHE A 31 -5.40 8.27 11.65
CA PHE A 31 -4.55 9.13 12.49
C PHE A 31 -4.82 8.93 14.00
N LYS A 32 -6.07 8.75 14.41
CA LYS A 32 -6.43 8.42 15.80
C LYS A 32 -5.83 7.08 16.22
N ILE A 33 -5.93 6.06 15.38
CA ILE A 33 -5.42 4.71 15.67
C ILE A 33 -3.89 4.71 15.69
N TRP A 34 -3.27 5.39 14.74
CA TRP A 34 -1.83 5.58 14.71
C TRP A 34 -1.33 6.24 16.00
N GLY A 35 -2.01 7.30 16.44
CA GLY A 35 -1.75 7.94 17.73
C GLY A 35 -1.96 6.99 18.92
N LEU A 36 -3.07 6.24 18.96
CA LEU A 36 -3.34 5.26 20.02
C LEU A 36 -2.29 4.14 20.08
N LEU A 37 -1.90 3.58 18.92
CA LEU A 37 -0.85 2.56 18.83
C LEU A 37 0.52 3.12 19.23
N PHE A 38 0.81 4.36 18.87
CA PHE A 38 2.05 5.04 19.27
C PHE A 38 2.11 5.23 20.79
N VAL A 39 1.03 5.77 21.39
CA VAL A 39 0.93 5.95 22.83
C VAL A 39 1.03 4.61 23.55
N LEU A 40 0.34 3.59 23.05
CA LEU A 40 0.35 2.25 23.65
C LEU A 40 1.73 1.57 23.53
N SER A 41 2.43 1.74 22.41
CA SER A 41 3.79 1.23 22.22
C SER A 41 4.78 1.95 23.14
N THR A 42 4.62 3.27 23.30
CA THR A 42 5.42 4.07 24.22
C THR A 42 5.15 3.68 25.67
N ALA A 43 3.89 3.47 26.05
CA ALA A 43 3.49 2.99 27.37
C ALA A 43 4.04 1.58 27.67
N SER A 44 4.02 0.68 26.68
CA SER A 44 4.63 -0.65 26.80
C SER A 44 6.14 -0.55 27.02
N TYR A 45 6.82 0.37 26.35
CA TYR A 45 8.26 0.61 26.52
C TYR A 45 8.59 1.24 27.88
N LEU A 46 7.80 2.22 28.34
CA LEU A 46 7.93 2.82 29.67
C LEU A 46 7.81 1.76 30.76
N VAL A 47 6.86 0.85 30.63
CA VAL A 47 6.67 -0.25 31.58
C VAL A 47 7.86 -1.21 31.62
N ASP A 48 8.42 -1.52 30.45
CA ASP A 48 9.64 -2.32 30.37
C ASP A 48 10.82 -1.57 31.00
N TYR A 49 10.89 -0.25 30.81
CA TYR A 49 11.89 0.63 31.41
C TYR A 49 11.82 0.68 32.94
N PHE A 50 10.62 0.62 33.54
CA PHE A 50 10.48 0.63 35.00
C PHE A 50 10.97 -0.67 35.68
N HIS A 51 11.42 -1.68 34.93
CA HIS A 51 12.07 -2.90 35.45
C HIS A 51 11.34 -3.52 36.66
N VAL A 52 10.01 -3.42 36.66
CA VAL A 52 9.16 -3.98 37.73
C VAL A 52 9.47 -5.47 37.85
N GLN A 53 9.70 -6.00 39.06
CA GLN A 53 10.03 -7.41 39.26
C GLN A 53 8.80 -8.22 39.70
N GLY A 54 8.76 -9.51 39.36
CA GLY A 54 7.70 -10.44 39.78
C GLY A 54 6.47 -10.49 38.87
N MET A 55 5.30 -10.80 39.45
CA MET A 55 4.01 -10.97 38.74
C MET A 55 3.55 -9.71 37.99
N LEU A 56 4.01 -8.53 38.40
CA LEU A 56 3.66 -7.26 37.76
C LEU A 56 4.15 -7.18 36.30
N ARG A 57 5.27 -7.85 35.94
CA ARG A 57 5.72 -7.95 34.54
C ARG A 57 4.74 -8.76 33.71
N TRP A 58 4.35 -9.92 34.24
CA TRP A 58 3.46 -10.85 33.55
C TRP A 58 2.11 -10.21 33.26
N THR A 59 1.52 -9.53 34.25
CA THR A 59 0.24 -8.85 34.06
C THR A 59 0.36 -7.71 33.04
N LEU A 60 1.39 -6.87 33.14
CA LEU A 60 1.56 -5.75 32.20
C LEU A 60 1.87 -6.22 30.78
N ILE A 61 2.74 -7.21 30.58
CA ILE A 61 3.03 -7.77 29.25
C ILE A 61 1.73 -8.28 28.61
N ILE A 62 0.93 -9.06 29.34
CA ILE A 62 -0.34 -9.60 28.84
C ILE A 62 -1.33 -8.46 28.53
N VAL A 63 -1.43 -7.46 29.41
CA VAL A 63 -2.31 -6.30 29.21
C VAL A 63 -1.90 -5.49 27.98
N PHE A 64 -0.61 -5.19 27.78
CA PHE A 64 -0.13 -4.53 26.57
C PHE A 64 -0.34 -5.39 25.32
N MET A 65 -0.12 -6.71 25.41
CA MET A 65 -0.38 -7.65 24.31
C MET A 65 -1.86 -7.60 23.89
N LEU A 66 -2.77 -7.70 24.85
CA LEU A 66 -4.21 -7.67 24.62
C LEU A 66 -4.70 -6.30 24.14
N LEU A 67 -4.20 -5.20 24.72
CA LEU A 67 -4.55 -3.85 24.28
C LEU A 67 -4.09 -3.61 22.85
N LYS A 68 -2.84 -3.96 22.50
CA LYS A 68 -2.33 -3.69 21.15
C LYS A 68 -3.00 -4.59 20.12
N ALA A 69 -3.15 -5.88 20.42
CA ALA A 69 -3.82 -6.82 19.51
C ALA A 69 -5.31 -6.52 19.40
N GLY A 70 -5.98 -6.23 20.52
CA GLY A 70 -7.40 -5.86 20.55
C GLY A 70 -7.69 -4.56 19.82
N LEU A 71 -6.80 -3.56 19.91
CA LEU A 71 -6.94 -2.31 19.17
C LEU A 71 -6.70 -2.51 17.67
N ILE A 72 -5.74 -3.36 17.29
CA ILE A 72 -5.56 -3.79 15.89
C ILE A 72 -6.81 -4.53 15.39
N VAL A 73 -7.38 -5.47 16.15
CA VAL A 73 -8.56 -6.25 15.76
C VAL A 73 -9.83 -5.39 15.73
N ALA A 74 -10.08 -4.54 16.72
CA ALA A 74 -11.23 -3.63 16.72
C ALA A 74 -11.17 -2.62 15.55
N VAL A 75 -9.96 -2.30 15.07
CA VAL A 75 -9.79 -1.39 13.94
C VAL A 75 -9.84 -2.12 12.61
N PHE A 76 -9.03 -3.15 12.44
CA PHE A 76 -8.86 -3.84 11.17
C PHE A 76 -9.91 -4.91 10.94
N MET A 77 -10.48 -5.45 12.01
CA MET A 77 -11.46 -6.54 11.95
C MET A 77 -12.89 -6.07 12.25
N HIS A 78 -13.11 -4.99 13.02
CA HIS A 78 -14.46 -4.54 13.37
C HIS A 78 -14.94 -3.29 12.60
N MET A 79 -14.06 -2.51 11.96
CA MET A 79 -14.53 -1.47 11.03
C MET A 79 -14.84 -2.06 9.65
N MET A 80 -15.90 -1.52 9.03
CA MET A 80 -16.51 -1.75 7.71
C MET A 80 -15.54 -1.93 6.52
N TRP A 81 -14.65 -2.92 6.57
CA TRP A 81 -13.60 -3.20 5.59
C TRP A 81 -13.35 -4.69 5.39
N GLU A 82 -14.17 -5.58 5.97
CA GLU A 82 -14.04 -7.05 5.82
C GLU A 82 -13.89 -7.47 4.36
N ARG A 83 -14.68 -6.87 3.44
CA ARG A 83 -14.64 -7.25 2.03
C ARG A 83 -13.44 -6.69 1.27
N LEU A 84 -13.01 -5.46 1.57
CA LEU A 84 -11.88 -4.82 0.88
C LEU A 84 -10.54 -5.36 1.41
N ALA A 85 -10.37 -5.48 2.72
CA ALA A 85 -9.15 -6.01 3.32
C ALA A 85 -8.89 -7.46 2.92
N LEU A 86 -9.92 -8.31 2.89
CA LEU A 86 -9.79 -9.68 2.38
C LEU A 86 -9.45 -9.71 0.90
N MET A 87 -10.08 -8.84 0.09
CA MET A 87 -9.79 -8.79 -1.34
C MET A 87 -8.35 -8.37 -1.61
N TYR A 88 -7.85 -7.32 -0.96
CA TYR A 88 -6.45 -6.91 -1.09
C TYR A 88 -5.47 -7.96 -0.53
N ALA A 89 -5.74 -8.55 0.64
CA ALA A 89 -4.86 -9.57 1.23
C ALA A 89 -4.74 -10.83 0.36
N ILE A 90 -5.78 -11.18 -0.42
CA ILE A 90 -5.76 -12.35 -1.30
C ILE A 90 -5.24 -11.99 -2.70
N ILE A 91 -5.58 -10.83 -3.25
CA ILE A 91 -5.22 -10.43 -4.63
C ILE A 91 -3.79 -9.87 -4.71
N VAL A 92 -3.36 -9.10 -3.70
CA VAL A 92 -2.07 -8.40 -3.74
C VAL A 92 -0.88 -9.36 -3.77
N PRO A 93 -0.81 -10.41 -2.91
CA PRO A 93 0.36 -11.31 -2.93
C PRO A 93 0.54 -12.06 -4.26
N PRO A 94 -0.50 -12.69 -4.85
CA PRO A 94 -0.39 -13.31 -6.17
C PRO A 94 -0.01 -12.32 -7.27
N LEU A 95 -0.59 -11.11 -7.26
CA LEU A 95 -0.31 -10.11 -8.29
C LEU A 95 1.14 -9.63 -8.22
N LEU A 96 1.66 -9.38 -7.02
CA LEU A 96 3.07 -9.07 -6.79
C LEU A 96 3.99 -10.18 -7.31
N LEU A 97 3.67 -11.44 -7.01
CA LEU A 97 4.45 -12.58 -7.47
C LEU A 97 4.45 -12.68 -9.00
N VAL A 98 3.29 -12.53 -9.65
CA VAL A 98 3.19 -12.54 -11.12
C VAL A 98 4.01 -11.39 -11.73
N THR A 99 3.92 -10.18 -11.17
CA THR A 99 4.71 -9.03 -11.65
C THR A 99 6.20 -9.27 -11.49
N LEU A 100 6.65 -9.78 -10.33
CA LEU A 100 8.07 -10.06 -10.09
C LEU A 100 8.61 -11.16 -11.02
N VAL A 101 7.84 -12.24 -11.22
CA VAL A 101 8.22 -13.31 -12.15
C VAL A 101 8.25 -12.81 -13.59
N ALA A 102 7.28 -12.00 -14.02
CA ALA A 102 7.25 -11.44 -15.36
C ALA A 102 8.47 -10.55 -15.64
N ILE A 103 8.83 -9.66 -14.70
CA ILE A 103 10.04 -8.84 -14.82
C ILE A 103 11.29 -9.73 -14.85
N GLY A 104 11.38 -10.73 -13.99
CA GLY A 104 12.50 -11.68 -13.98
C GLY A 104 12.64 -12.49 -15.28
N ALA A 105 11.52 -12.87 -15.91
CA ALA A 105 11.52 -13.57 -17.19
C ALA A 105 12.01 -12.65 -18.33
N LEU A 106 11.55 -11.39 -18.36
CA LEU A 106 12.02 -10.41 -19.34
C LEU A 106 13.53 -10.19 -19.23
N GLU A 107 14.05 -9.96 -18.02
CA GLU A 107 15.49 -9.78 -17.78
C GLU A 107 16.31 -11.03 -18.17
N ALA A 108 15.77 -12.23 -17.96
CA ALA A 108 16.41 -13.47 -18.37
C ALA A 108 16.53 -13.57 -19.91
N ASP A 109 15.47 -13.22 -20.63
CA ASP A 109 15.48 -13.19 -22.11
C ASP A 109 16.44 -12.13 -22.64
N TYR A 110 16.46 -10.92 -22.06
CA TYR A 110 17.43 -9.87 -22.41
C TYR A 110 18.88 -10.34 -22.17
N THR A 111 19.14 -11.01 -21.06
CA THR A 111 20.47 -11.56 -20.74
C THR A 111 20.86 -12.65 -21.72
N PHE A 112 19.93 -13.54 -22.09
CA PHE A 112 20.16 -14.63 -23.03
C PHE A 112 20.49 -14.11 -24.44
N LEU A 113 19.69 -13.15 -24.95
CA LEU A 113 19.91 -12.53 -26.26
C LEU A 113 21.24 -11.79 -26.32
N THR A 114 21.55 -11.00 -25.29
CA THR A 114 22.81 -10.26 -25.19
C THR A 114 24.00 -11.23 -25.16
N ARG A 115 23.89 -12.34 -24.43
CA ARG A 115 24.95 -13.37 -24.42
C ARG A 115 25.14 -14.01 -25.79
N GLY A 116 24.07 -14.31 -26.51
CA GLY A 116 24.14 -14.84 -27.88
C GLY A 116 24.78 -13.85 -28.87
N ALA A 117 24.47 -12.56 -28.74
CA ALA A 117 25.04 -11.52 -29.60
C ALA A 117 26.54 -11.32 -29.38
N PHE A 118 27.01 -11.28 -28.12
CA PHE A 118 28.40 -10.97 -27.79
C PHE A 118 29.33 -12.18 -27.62
N PHE A 119 28.80 -13.37 -27.29
CA PHE A 119 29.58 -14.60 -27.11
C PHE A 119 29.30 -15.67 -28.16
N SER A 120 28.67 -15.33 -29.29
CA SER A 120 28.61 -16.23 -30.45
C SER A 120 30.05 -16.60 -30.87
N PRO A 121 30.35 -17.89 -31.15
CA PRO A 121 31.66 -18.27 -31.63
C PRO A 121 31.96 -17.48 -32.90
N GLN A 122 32.89 -16.54 -32.83
CA GLN A 122 33.47 -15.96 -34.03
C GLN A 122 34.11 -17.13 -34.76
N GLU A 123 33.47 -17.56 -35.86
CA GLU A 123 34.00 -18.59 -36.73
C GLU A 123 35.36 -18.10 -37.21
N LYS A 124 36.40 -18.59 -36.54
CA LYS A 124 37.77 -18.19 -36.75
C LYS A 124 38.09 -18.57 -38.19
N ALA A 125 38.27 -17.56 -39.04
CA ALA A 125 38.59 -17.75 -40.45
C ALA A 125 39.71 -18.80 -40.59
N PRO A 126 39.55 -19.80 -41.49
CA PRO A 126 40.51 -20.89 -41.61
C PRO A 126 41.91 -20.32 -41.85
N PRO A 127 42.96 -20.86 -41.20
CA PRO A 127 44.31 -20.33 -41.32
C PRO A 127 44.75 -20.37 -42.79
N PRO A 128 45.47 -19.35 -43.28
CA PRO A 128 45.93 -19.32 -44.65
C PRO A 128 46.80 -20.56 -44.90
N VAL A 129 46.35 -21.41 -45.82
CA VAL A 129 47.08 -22.61 -46.23
C VAL A 129 48.39 -22.13 -46.84
N ALA A 130 49.50 -22.38 -46.14
CA ALA A 130 50.83 -22.12 -46.66
C ALA A 130 51.01 -22.97 -47.93
N ALA A 131 50.98 -22.31 -49.09
CA ALA A 131 51.29 -22.91 -50.37
C ALA A 131 52.73 -23.44 -50.30
N LYS A 132 52.86 -24.76 -50.21
CA LYS A 132 54.16 -25.42 -50.38
C LYS A 132 54.50 -25.40 -51.87
N HIS A 133 55.68 -24.86 -52.14
CA HIS A 133 56.41 -24.91 -53.41
C HIS A 133 56.55 -26.34 -53.95
#